data_AF-A0A2V9P8U0-F1
#
_entry.id   AF-A0A2V9P8U0-F1
#
_cell.length_a   1.000
_cell.length_b   1.000
_cell.length_c   1.000
_cell.angle_alpha   90.00
_cell.angle_beta   90.00
_cell.angle_gamma   90.00
#
_symmetry.space_group_name_H-M   'P 1'
#
loop_
_entity.id
_entity.type
_entity.pdbx_description
1 polymer ?
#
loop_
_entity_poly.entity_id
_entity_poly.type
_entity_poly.pdbx_seq_one_letter_code
_entity_poly.pdbx_strand_id
1 'polypeptide(L)'
;MHRVFVLLISCLLLPILAAGQAPMRIAIRAGKLIDGRSEKPLENPLIQVVGDKIVSVTADGTVPAGVEVVDLGNATVLPGFIDVHTHLLLQGDVTTEEYDAQLLKESRFRTGQFSRRATRRLRCHTASL
;
A
#
# COMPACT_ATOMS: atom_id res chain seq x y z
N MET A 1 15.24 47.50 -22.79
CA MET A 1 16.29 46.54 -22.33
C MET A 1 15.90 45.79 -21.06
N HIS A 2 15.27 46.44 -20.06
CA HIS A 2 14.77 45.77 -18.84
C HIS A 2 13.72 44.68 -19.07
N ARG A 3 12.82 44.84 -20.05
CA ARG A 3 11.76 43.85 -20.36
C ARG A 3 12.29 42.53 -20.94
N VAL A 4 13.42 42.58 -21.65
CA VAL A 4 14.09 41.39 -22.21
C VAL A 4 14.83 40.62 -21.11
N PHE A 5 15.40 41.34 -20.14
CA PHE A 5 16.10 40.75 -19.01
C PHE A 5 15.14 40.01 -18.05
N VAL A 6 13.95 40.56 -17.82
CA VAL A 6 12.90 39.91 -17.00
C VAL A 6 12.35 38.64 -17.66
N LEU A 7 12.19 38.64 -19.00
CA LEU A 7 11.77 37.45 -19.76
C LEU A 7 12.83 36.34 -19.75
N LEU A 8 14.12 36.69 -19.83
CA LEU A 8 15.23 35.73 -19.75
C LEU A 8 15.36 35.09 -18.36
N ILE A 9 15.18 35.86 -17.29
CA ILE A 9 15.20 35.34 -15.91
C ILE A 9 13.98 34.45 -15.63
N SER A 10 12.80 34.84 -16.11
CA SER A 10 11.57 34.04 -15.96
C SER A 10 11.67 32.70 -16.69
N CYS A 11 12.32 32.64 -17.85
CA CYS A 11 12.49 31.41 -18.62
C CYS A 11 13.54 30.46 -18.01
N LEU A 12 14.49 31.00 -17.24
CA LEU A 12 15.54 30.22 -16.57
C LEU A 12 15.09 29.62 -15.22
N LEU A 13 14.08 30.20 -14.56
CA LEU A 13 13.53 29.68 -13.29
C LEU A 13 12.40 28.64 -13.45
N LEU A 14 11.85 28.46 -14.65
CA LEU A 14 10.75 27.52 -14.92
C LEU A 14 11.06 26.00 -14.82
N PRO A 15 12.30 25.48 -15.00
CA PRO A 15 12.52 24.03 -15.01
C PRO A 15 12.59 23.41 -13.60
N ILE A 16 12.66 24.21 -12.53
CA ILE A 16 12.83 23.69 -11.16
C ILE A 16 11.50 23.14 -10.58
N LEU A 17 10.36 23.60 -11.10
CA LEU A 17 9.04 23.18 -10.61
C LEU A 17 8.54 21.84 -11.18
N ALA A 18 9.27 21.24 -12.12
CA ALA A 18 8.91 19.99 -12.79
C ALA A 18 9.69 18.76 -12.29
N ALA A 19 10.33 18.86 -11.12
CA ALA A 19 10.82 17.67 -10.42
C ALA A 19 9.62 16.88 -9.87
N GLY A 20 9.02 16.05 -10.71
CA GLY A 20 8.04 15.06 -10.26
C GLY A 20 8.66 14.21 -9.15
N GLN A 21 7.92 13.96 -8.07
CA GLN A 21 8.40 13.15 -6.96
C GLN A 21 8.91 11.81 -7.51
N ALA A 22 10.21 11.53 -7.31
CA ALA A 22 10.77 10.25 -7.70
C ALA A 22 9.98 9.15 -6.98
N PRO A 23 9.58 8.08 -7.69
CA PRO A 23 8.77 7.05 -7.07
C PRO A 23 9.55 6.40 -5.92
N MET A 24 8.88 6.30 -4.77
CA MET A 24 9.42 5.67 -3.56
C MET A 24 9.95 4.28 -3.89
N ARG A 25 11.16 3.95 -3.42
CA ARG A 25 11.82 2.66 -3.67
C ARG A 25 12.04 1.96 -2.35
N ILE A 26 11.42 0.78 -2.20
CA ILE A 26 11.49 -0.04 -0.99
C ILE A 26 12.04 -1.41 -1.37
N ALA A 27 12.95 -1.94 -0.56
CA ALA A 27 13.39 -3.32 -0.59
C ALA A 27 12.90 -4.02 0.68
N ILE A 28 12.11 -5.08 0.52
CA ILE A 28 11.57 -5.88 1.62
C ILE A 28 12.36 -7.18 1.68
N ARG A 29 12.94 -7.48 2.86
CA ARG A 29 13.58 -8.76 3.16
C ARG A 29 12.67 -9.55 4.09
N ALA A 30 12.54 -10.84 3.84
CA ALA A 30 11.78 -11.75 4.68
C ALA A 30 12.45 -13.13 4.71
N GLY A 31 11.95 -14.02 5.58
CA GLY A 31 12.46 -15.38 5.68
C GLY A 31 11.90 -16.28 4.57
N LYS A 32 10.60 -16.13 4.26
CA LYS A 32 9.92 -16.96 3.24
C LYS A 32 8.91 -16.14 2.45
N LEU A 33 8.74 -16.46 1.16
CA LEU A 33 7.66 -15.94 0.32
C LEU A 33 6.83 -17.08 -0.26
N ILE A 34 5.52 -17.01 -0.06
CA ILE A 34 4.54 -17.85 -0.75
C ILE A 34 3.94 -17.00 -1.87
N ASP A 35 4.30 -17.27 -3.13
CA ASP A 35 3.89 -16.47 -4.30
C ASP A 35 2.53 -16.90 -4.89
N GLY A 36 1.97 -18.02 -4.44
CA GLY A 36 0.72 -18.59 -4.93
C GLY A 36 0.83 -19.24 -6.32
N ARG A 37 2.05 -19.40 -6.87
CA ARG A 37 2.32 -20.00 -8.17
C ARG A 37 3.22 -21.21 -8.08
N SER A 38 4.27 -21.15 -7.26
CA SER A 38 5.21 -22.23 -7.04
C SER A 38 4.71 -23.21 -5.98
N GLU A 39 5.12 -24.48 -6.10
CA GLU A 39 4.78 -25.52 -5.12
C GLU A 39 5.49 -25.33 -3.77
N LYS A 40 6.68 -24.70 -3.79
CA LYS A 40 7.51 -24.48 -2.61
C LYS A 40 7.65 -22.99 -2.33
N PRO A 41 7.68 -22.57 -1.06
CA PRO A 41 8.03 -21.21 -0.69
C PRO A 41 9.44 -20.85 -1.16
N LEU A 42 9.62 -19.58 -1.55
CA LEU A 42 10.93 -19.00 -1.82
C LEU A 42 11.59 -18.62 -0.49
N GLU A 43 12.78 -19.14 -0.21
CA GLU A 43 13.54 -18.83 1.01
C GLU A 43 14.36 -17.54 0.83
N ASN A 44 14.53 -16.78 1.91
CA ASN A 44 15.24 -15.48 1.96
C ASN A 44 14.92 -14.54 0.79
N PRO A 45 13.63 -14.27 0.49
CA PRO A 45 13.26 -13.39 -0.60
C PRO A 45 13.70 -11.95 -0.34
N LEU A 46 14.18 -11.30 -1.41
CA LEU A 46 14.29 -9.86 -1.53
C LEU A 46 13.25 -9.38 -2.55
N ILE A 47 12.31 -8.56 -2.09
CA ILE A 47 11.22 -8.00 -2.90
C ILE A 47 11.49 -6.52 -3.09
N GLN A 48 11.55 -6.05 -4.34
CA GLN A 48 11.75 -4.64 -4.64
C GLN A 48 10.43 -4.03 -5.12
N VAL A 49 10.07 -2.90 -4.51
CA VAL A 49 8.84 -2.15 -4.79
C VAL A 49 9.21 -0.73 -5.21
N VAL A 50 8.60 -0.25 -6.29
CA VAL A 50 8.74 1.12 -6.78
C VAL A 50 7.35 1.72 -6.95
N GLY A 51 7.03 2.72 -6.12
CA GLY A 51 5.67 3.24 -5.99
C GLY A 51 4.71 2.12 -5.55
N ASP A 52 3.70 1.85 -6.37
CA ASP A 52 2.66 0.85 -6.09
C ASP A 52 2.90 -0.50 -6.79
N LYS A 53 4.11 -0.71 -7.36
CA LYS A 53 4.43 -1.90 -8.15
C LYS A 53 5.61 -2.66 -7.60
N ILE A 54 5.49 -3.99 -7.57
CA ILE A 54 6.62 -4.89 -7.35
C ILE A 54 7.41 -4.95 -8.67
N VAL A 55 8.68 -4.55 -8.63
CA VAL A 55 9.55 -4.53 -9.82
C VAL A 55 10.42 -5.79 -9.94
N SER A 56 10.75 -6.43 -8.82
CA SER A 56 11.50 -7.67 -8.82
C SER A 56 11.31 -8.46 -7.53
N VAL A 57 11.50 -9.78 -7.63
CA VAL A 57 11.56 -10.71 -6.51
C VAL A 57 12.71 -11.66 -6.79
N THR A 58 13.67 -11.77 -5.87
CA THR A 58 14.87 -12.60 -6.01
C THR A 58 15.18 -13.34 -4.72
N ALA A 59 15.55 -14.62 -4.79
CA ALA A 59 16.11 -15.34 -3.63
C ALA A 59 17.50 -14.81 -3.30
N ASP A 60 17.80 -14.71 -1.99
CA ASP A 60 19.12 -14.31 -1.47
C ASP A 60 19.68 -13.03 -2.11
N GLY A 61 18.79 -12.09 -2.45
CA GLY A 61 19.13 -10.88 -3.19
C GLY A 61 19.94 -9.88 -2.36
N THR A 62 20.80 -9.12 -3.04
CA THR A 62 21.49 -7.97 -2.45
C THR A 62 20.62 -6.71 -2.54
N VAL A 63 20.59 -5.96 -1.45
CA VAL A 63 19.80 -4.72 -1.36
C VAL A 63 20.48 -3.64 -2.23
N PRO A 64 19.76 -3.03 -3.19
CA PRO A 64 20.29 -1.91 -3.98
C PRO A 64 20.59 -0.69 -3.10
N ALA A 65 21.58 0.13 -3.48
CA ALA A 65 21.88 1.36 -2.75
C ALA A 65 20.75 2.40 -2.91
N GLY A 66 20.50 3.17 -1.84
CA GLY A 66 19.57 4.32 -1.86
C GLY A 66 18.08 3.94 -1.87
N VAL A 67 17.73 2.73 -1.44
CA VAL A 67 16.34 2.29 -1.22
C VAL A 67 16.06 2.15 0.26
N GLU A 68 14.81 2.37 0.66
CA GLU A 68 14.36 2.08 2.02
C GLU A 68 14.33 0.57 2.22
N VAL A 69 14.84 0.09 3.36
CA VAL A 69 14.90 -1.34 3.64
C VAL A 69 13.93 -1.68 4.75
N VAL A 70 13.01 -2.58 4.47
CA VAL A 70 12.10 -3.17 5.44
C VAL A 70 12.53 -4.60 5.68
N ASP A 71 13.12 -4.87 6.84
CA ASP A 71 13.53 -6.22 7.24
C ASP A 71 12.45 -6.84 8.14
N LEU A 72 11.82 -7.90 7.65
CA LEU A 72 10.79 -8.65 8.36
C LEU A 72 11.37 -9.89 9.07
N GLY A 73 12.70 -10.06 9.06
CA GLY A 73 13.38 -11.19 9.69
C GLY A 73 12.87 -12.52 9.16
N ASN A 74 12.51 -13.44 10.06
CA ASN A 74 12.04 -14.79 9.72
C ASN A 74 10.56 -14.88 9.33
N ALA A 75 9.89 -13.75 9.08
CA ALA A 75 8.48 -13.75 8.72
C ALA A 75 8.24 -14.43 7.35
N THR A 76 7.05 -15.00 7.20
CA THR A 76 6.53 -15.49 5.93
C THR A 76 5.66 -14.40 5.31
N VAL A 77 6.01 -13.98 4.10
CA VAL A 77 5.24 -13.04 3.29
C VAL A 77 4.44 -13.74 2.21
N LEU A 78 3.31 -13.17 1.84
CA LEU A 78 2.40 -13.67 0.82
C LEU A 78 1.60 -12.51 0.20
N PRO A 79 1.01 -12.70 -0.99
CA PRO A 79 0.02 -11.77 -1.51
C PRO A 79 -1.10 -11.53 -0.50
N GLY A 80 -1.58 -10.28 -0.42
CA GLY A 80 -2.72 -9.95 0.42
C GLY A 80 -3.94 -10.78 0.05
N PHE A 81 -4.68 -11.25 1.05
CA PHE A 81 -5.90 -12.02 0.82
C PHE A 81 -6.98 -11.17 0.14
N ILE A 82 -7.71 -11.81 -0.77
CA ILE A 82 -8.86 -11.23 -1.45
C ILE A 82 -10.11 -11.95 -0.92
N ASP A 83 -11.02 -11.17 -0.34
CA ASP A 83 -12.33 -11.66 0.09
C ASP A 83 -13.35 -11.40 -1.03
N VAL A 84 -13.90 -12.49 -1.59
CA VAL A 84 -14.86 -12.43 -2.70
C VAL A 84 -16.32 -12.37 -2.23
N HIS A 85 -16.57 -12.54 -0.93
CA HIS A 85 -17.92 -12.60 -0.42
C HIS A 85 -18.02 -12.15 1.03
N THR A 86 -18.29 -10.86 1.21
CA THR A 86 -18.46 -10.25 2.52
C THR A 86 -19.69 -9.37 2.55
N HIS A 87 -20.37 -9.37 3.69
CA HIS A 87 -21.46 -8.45 3.97
C HIS A 87 -20.97 -7.32 4.87
N LEU A 88 -20.36 -6.30 4.27
CA LEU A 88 -19.81 -5.15 5.00
C LEU A 88 -20.87 -4.41 5.83
N LEU A 89 -22.13 -4.51 5.42
CA LEU A 89 -23.28 -3.82 5.99
C LEU A 89 -24.38 -4.79 6.46
N LEU A 90 -24.06 -6.01 6.87
CA LEU A 90 -25.08 -6.89 7.45
C LEU A 90 -24.57 -7.49 8.76
N GLN A 91 -25.40 -7.42 9.80
CA GLN A 91 -25.20 -8.23 10.99
C GLN A 91 -25.97 -9.53 10.79
N GLY A 92 -25.25 -10.65 10.73
CA GLY A 92 -25.82 -11.99 10.58
C GLY A 92 -26.51 -12.52 11.84
N ASP A 93 -26.85 -11.65 12.79
CA ASP A 93 -27.58 -12.03 14.00
C ASP A 93 -29.09 -11.91 13.73
N VAL A 94 -29.78 -13.03 13.94
CA VAL A 94 -31.22 -13.19 13.66
C VAL A 94 -32.08 -12.34 14.60
N THR A 95 -31.51 -11.84 15.71
CA THR A 95 -32.25 -11.11 16.76
C THR A 95 -32.18 -9.58 16.64
N THR A 96 -31.32 -9.02 15.79
CA THR A 96 -31.10 -7.56 15.69
C THR A 96 -31.80 -6.96 14.48
N GLU A 97 -33.09 -6.64 14.64
CA GLU A 97 -33.98 -5.96 13.67
C GLU A 97 -34.08 -6.58 12.26
N GLU A 98 -35.19 -6.32 11.57
CA GLU A 98 -35.42 -6.83 10.21
C GLU A 98 -34.32 -6.36 9.25
N TYR A 99 -33.92 -7.26 8.36
CA TYR A 99 -32.89 -7.09 7.32
C TYR A 99 -32.94 -5.72 6.60
N ASP A 100 -34.15 -5.25 6.30
CA ASP A 100 -34.39 -3.98 5.62
C ASP A 100 -34.00 -2.76 6.48
N ALA A 101 -34.18 -2.84 7.81
CA ALA A 101 -33.75 -1.78 8.72
C ALA A 101 -32.22 -1.66 8.73
N GLN A 102 -31.50 -2.78 8.73
CA GLN A 102 -30.04 -2.78 8.70
C GLN A 102 -29.47 -2.21 7.39
N LEU A 103 -30.11 -2.46 6.25
CA LEU A 103 -29.66 -1.95 4.95
C LEU A 103 -30.05 -0.49 4.71
N LEU A 104 -31.32 -0.14 4.99
CA LEU A 104 -31.86 1.17 4.61
C LEU A 104 -31.57 2.26 5.63
N LYS A 105 -31.57 1.95 6.93
CA LYS A 105 -31.39 2.96 7.99
C LYS A 105 -29.95 3.09 8.45
N GLU A 106 -29.23 1.98 8.61
CA GLU A 106 -27.90 2.00 9.23
C GLU A 106 -26.73 2.18 8.25
N SER A 107 -26.93 1.96 6.95
CA SER A 107 -25.87 2.03 5.93
C SER A 107 -25.09 3.35 5.96
N ARG A 108 -25.79 4.49 6.06
CA ARG A 108 -25.15 5.83 6.08
C ARG A 108 -24.21 6.05 7.26
N PHE A 109 -24.58 5.59 8.45
CA PHE A 109 -23.76 5.75 9.65
C PHE A 109 -22.58 4.75 9.65
N ARG A 110 -22.83 3.52 9.17
CA ARG A 110 -21.80 2.47 9.12
C ARG A 110 -20.75 2.67 8.05
N THR A 111 -21.06 3.31 6.92
CA THR A 111 -20.03 3.69 5.93
C THR A 111 -18.92 4.55 6.57
N GLY A 112 -19.30 5.50 7.42
CA GLY A 112 -18.35 6.35 8.14
C GLY A 112 -17.52 5.59 9.19
N GLN A 113 -18.14 4.68 9.93
CA GLN A 113 -17.43 3.84 10.91
C GLN A 113 -16.48 2.84 10.23
N PHE A 114 -16.90 2.24 9.12
CA PHE A 114 -16.08 1.31 8.34
C PHE A 114 -14.84 2.00 7.79
N SER A 115 -14.99 3.17 7.16
CA SER A 115 -13.86 3.96 6.66
C SER A 115 -12.86 4.26 7.78
N ARG A 116 -13.33 4.71 8.94
CA ARG A 116 -12.48 4.96 10.11
C ARG A 116 -11.76 3.71 10.62
N ARG A 117 -12.44 2.56 10.69
CA ARG A 117 -11.84 1.28 11.12
C ARG A 117 -10.84 0.74 10.10
N ALA A 118 -11.13 0.82 8.81
CA ALA A 118 -10.23 0.42 7.74
C ALA A 118 -8.93 1.24 7.76
N THR A 119 -9.04 2.57 7.88
CA THR A 119 -7.87 3.44 8.01
C THR A 119 -7.07 3.16 9.27
N ARG A 120 -7.73 2.85 10.40
CA ARG A 120 -7.04 2.51 11.66
C ARG A 120 -6.30 1.18 11.56
N ARG A 121 -6.86 0.18 10.88
CA ARG A 121 -6.24 -1.13 10.71
C ARG A 121 -4.99 -1.06 9.81
N LEU A 122 -5.05 -0.27 8.74
CA LEU A 122 -3.90 0.01 7.87
C LEU A 122 -2.78 0.75 8.61
N ARG A 123 -3.11 1.65 9.54
CA ARG A 123 -2.13 2.35 10.39
C ARG A 123 -1.53 1.47 11.48
N CYS A 124 -2.31 0.58 12.09
CA CYS A 124 -1.77 -0.36 13.08
C CYS A 124 -0.82 -1.39 12.46
N HIS A 125 -0.96 -1.70 11.16
CA HIS A 125 -0.04 -2.60 10.47
C HIS A 125 1.31 -1.93 10.15
N THR A 126 1.36 -0.60 10.03
CA THR A 126 2.59 0.18 9.83
C THR A 126 3.28 0.60 11.13
N ALA A 127 2.57 0.61 12.26
CA ALA A 127 3.11 1.04 13.56
C ALA A 127 3.53 -0.13 14.48
N SER A 128 3.47 -1.38 13.99
CA SER A 128 3.80 -2.58 14.78
C SER A 128 5.07 -3.30 14.28
N LEU A 129 5.88 -2.61 13.46
CA LEU A 129 7.24 -2.99 13.07
C LEU A 129 8.23 -1.97 13.65
#